data_AF-A0A1A7PBX1-F1
#
_entry.id   AF-A0A1A7PBX1-F1
#
_cell.length_a   1.000
_cell.length_b   1.000
_cell.length_c   1.000
_cell.angle_alpha   90.00
_cell.angle_beta   90.00
_cell.angle_gamma   90.00
#
_symmetry.space_group_name_H-M   'P 1'
#
loop_
_entity.id
_entity.type
_entity.pdbx_description
1 polymer ?
#
loop_
_entity_poly.entity_id
_entity_poly.type
_entity_poly.pdbx_seq_one_letter_code
_entity_poly.pdbx_strand_id
1 'polypeptide(L)'
;MATIDHRCANCGSANLRVRSSEKVGLLVINVTLFCNNCGTKLDVISQITRVSTPTYHERPEALRINKPLLQIDNKTLDMFEDEQQS
;
A
#
# COMPACT_ATOMS: atom_id res chain seq x y z
N MET A 1 -5.44 -7.14 -5.66
CA MET A 1 -6.88 -7.46 -5.53
C MET A 1 -7.19 -7.50 -4.05
N ALA A 2 -7.93 -6.52 -3.53
CA ALA A 2 -8.36 -6.55 -2.13
C ALA A 2 -9.47 -7.60 -2.00
N THR A 3 -9.22 -8.68 -1.26
CA THR A 3 -10.24 -9.67 -0.89
C THR A 3 -11.11 -9.07 0.20
N ILE A 4 -12.39 -8.90 -0.09
CA ILE A 4 -13.35 -8.35 0.86
C ILE A 4 -13.95 -9.53 1.64
N ASP A 5 -13.62 -9.65 2.93
CA ASP A 5 -14.17 -10.69 3.82
C ASP A 5 -15.62 -10.35 4.21
N HIS A 6 -16.55 -10.58 3.28
CA HIS A 6 -17.98 -10.47 3.54
C HIS A 6 -18.60 -11.85 3.79
N ARG A 7 -19.41 -11.96 4.84
CA ARG A 7 -20.24 -13.15 5.11
C ARG A 7 -21.66 -12.90 4.66
N CYS A 8 -22.33 -13.93 4.15
CA CYS A 8 -23.75 -13.84 3.83
C CYS A 8 -24.56 -13.61 5.12
N ALA A 9 -25.37 -12.56 5.16
CA ALA A 9 -26.25 -12.25 6.30
C ALA A 9 -27.34 -13.31 6.53
N ASN A 10 -27.69 -14.08 5.49
CA ASN A 10 -28.76 -15.09 5.57
C ASN A 10 -28.23 -16.46 6.07
N CYS A 11 -27.18 -17.00 5.43
CA CYS A 11 -26.69 -18.35 5.73
C CYS A 11 -25.31 -18.40 6.39
N GLY A 12 -24.67 -17.26 6.63
CA GLY A 12 -23.34 -17.18 7.25
C GLY A 12 -22.17 -17.67 6.38
N SER A 13 -22.43 -18.21 5.19
CA SER A 13 -21.37 -18.72 4.31
C SER A 13 -20.47 -17.58 3.78
N ALA A 14 -19.18 -17.89 3.62
CA ALA A 14 -18.18 -17.00 3.00
C ALA A 14 -18.13 -17.11 1.47
N ASN A 15 -18.91 -18.05 0.89
CA ASN A 15 -18.92 -18.31 -0.55
C ASN A 15 -19.84 -17.31 -1.27
N LEU A 16 -19.31 -16.10 -1.47
CA LEU A 16 -19.98 -15.01 -2.20
C LEU A 16 -19.30 -14.79 -3.55
N ARG A 17 -20.12 -14.58 -4.60
CA ARG A 17 -19.66 -14.22 -5.94
C ARG A 17 -19.96 -12.74 -6.20
N VAL A 18 -18.93 -11.99 -6.54
CA VAL A 18 -19.06 -10.59 -7.00
C VAL A 18 -19.61 -10.58 -8.42
N ARG A 19 -20.67 -9.80 -8.69
CA ARG A 19 -21.21 -9.60 -10.05
C ARG A 19 -20.84 -8.26 -10.63
N SER A 20 -21.10 -7.18 -9.91
CA SER A 20 -20.70 -5.83 -10.31
C SER A 20 -20.09 -5.08 -9.14
N SER A 21 -19.13 -4.22 -9.44
CA SER A 21 -18.61 -3.22 -8.53
C SER A 21 -18.63 -1.87 -9.24
N GLU A 22 -19.15 -0.86 -8.55
CA GLU A 22 -19.25 0.49 -9.04
C GLU A 22 -18.55 1.43 -8.07
N LYS A 23 -17.68 2.28 -8.63
CA LYS A 23 -17.02 3.34 -7.86
C LYS A 23 -17.99 4.51 -7.73
N VAL A 24 -18.58 4.68 -6.54
CA VAL A 24 -19.53 5.77 -6.27
C VAL A 24 -18.78 7.06 -5.90
N GLY A 25 -17.65 6.94 -5.20
CA GLY A 25 -16.86 8.09 -4.76
C GLY A 25 -15.36 7.79 -4.69
N LEU A 26 -14.61 8.70 -4.09
CA LEU A 26 -13.15 8.55 -3.98
C LEU A 26 -12.75 7.36 -3.09
N LEU A 27 -13.50 7.14 -2.01
CA LEU A 27 -13.24 6.12 -0.98
C LEU A 27 -14.39 5.11 -0.81
N VAL A 28 -15.45 5.24 -1.61
CA VAL A 28 -16.68 4.45 -1.47
C VAL A 28 -16.91 3.64 -2.74
N ILE A 29 -17.16 2.35 -2.56
CA ILE A 29 -17.46 1.39 -3.62
C ILE A 29 -18.76 0.70 -3.27
N ASN A 30 -19.66 0.61 -4.24
CA ASN A 30 -20.88 -0.19 -4.13
C ASN A 30 -20.66 -1.51 -4.88
N VAL A 31 -21.05 -2.62 -4.27
CA VAL A 31 -20.80 -3.97 -4.79
C VAL A 31 -22.07 -4.78 -4.69
N THR A 32 -22.44 -5.42 -5.79
CA THR A 32 -23.52 -6.41 -5.81
C THR A 32 -22.92 -7.81 -5.70
N LEU A 33 -23.31 -8.52 -4.64
CA LEU A 33 -22.85 -9.87 -4.34
C LEU A 33 -24.03 -10.84 -4.42
N PHE A 34 -23.73 -12.06 -4.84
CA PHE A 34 -24.67 -13.17 -4.78
C PHE A 34 -24.08 -14.29 -3.95
N CYS A 35 -24.86 -14.85 -3.04
CA CYS A 35 -24.47 -16.03 -2.30
C CYS A 35 -24.70 -17.28 -3.16
N ASN A 36 -23.67 -18.11 -3.33
CA ASN A 36 -23.80 -19.35 -4.10
C ASN A 36 -24.57 -20.45 -3.34
N ASN A 37 -24.67 -20.34 -2.02
CA ASN A 37 -25.34 -21.36 -1.19
C ASN A 37 -26.85 -21.15 -1.10
N CYS A 38 -27.29 -19.91 -0.86
CA CYS A 38 -28.72 -19.58 -0.69
C CYS A 38 -29.31 -18.69 -1.80
N GLY A 39 -28.51 -18.28 -2.79
CA GLY A 39 -28.97 -17.48 -3.92
C GLY A 39 -29.31 -16.02 -3.60
N THR A 40 -29.15 -15.57 -2.34
CA THR A 40 -29.51 -14.21 -1.95
C THR A 40 -28.62 -13.17 -2.60
N LYS A 41 -29.24 -12.08 -3.07
CA LYS A 41 -28.55 -10.86 -3.50
C LYS A 41 -28.21 -10.01 -2.26
N LEU A 42 -26.99 -9.49 -2.21
CA LEU A 42 -26.52 -8.57 -1.19
C LEU A 42 -26.00 -7.31 -1.91
N ASP A 43 -26.54 -6.16 -1.55
CA ASP A 43 -26.03 -4.87 -2.00
C ASP A 43 -25.18 -4.29 -0.86
N VAL A 44 -23.88 -4.14 -1.11
CA VAL A 44 -22.88 -3.83 -0.08
C VAL A 44 -22.12 -2.57 -0.43
N ILE A 45 -22.12 -1.61 0.49
CA ILE A 45 -21.33 -0.38 0.37
C ILE A 45 -20.06 -0.56 1.23
N SER A 46 -18.91 -0.56 0.57
CA SER A 46 -17.60 -0.57 1.22
C SER A 46 -17.03 0.85 1.22
N GLN A 47 -16.62 1.32 2.39
CA GLN A 47 -16.04 2.63 2.58
C GLN A 47 -14.70 2.53 3.29
N ILE A 48 -13.68 3.16 2.71
CA ILE A 48 -12.38 3.35 3.37
C ILE A 48 -12.53 4.51 4.36
N THR A 49 -12.43 4.21 5.65
CA THR A 49 -12.60 5.20 6.73
C THR A 49 -11.30 5.91 7.10
N ARG A 50 -10.17 5.21 7.05
CA ARG A 50 -8.85 5.75 7.37
C ARG A 50 -7.78 5.11 6.49
N VAL A 51 -6.94 5.95 5.90
CA VAL A 51 -5.70 5.52 5.23
C VAL A 51 -4.55 6.04 6.09
N SER A 52 -3.71 5.14 6.58
CA SER A 52 -2.47 5.50 7.29
C SER A 52 -1.28 5.06 6.45
N THR A 53 -0.46 6.02 6.03
CA THR A 53 0.84 5.73 5.42
C THR A 53 1.86 5.52 6.53
N PRO A 54 2.55 4.37 6.59
CA PRO A 54 3.59 4.15 7.58
C PRO A 54 4.74 5.13 7.32
N THR A 55 5.03 6.00 8.29
CA THR A 55 6.24 6.81 8.28
C THR A 55 7.36 6.01 8.92
N TYR A 56 8.23 5.45 8.10
CA TYR A 56 9.43 4.77 8.57
C TYR A 56 10.45 5.83 9.00
N HIS A 57 10.72 5.91 10.29
CA HIS A 57 11.85 6.67 10.81
C HIS A 57 13.05 5.72 10.87
N GLU A 58 14.00 5.90 9.96
CA GLU A 58 15.27 5.18 10.02
C GLU A 58 16.00 5.53 11.32
N ARG A 59 16.63 4.54 11.93
CA ARG A 59 17.44 4.78 13.13
C ARG A 59 18.63 5.66 12.74
N PRO A 60 19.02 6.62 13.58
CA PRO A 60 20.19 7.48 13.31
C PRO A 60 21.48 6.67 13.13
N GLU A 61 21.54 5.45 13.67
CA GLU A 61 22.66 4.52 13.50
C GLU A 61 22.81 4.02 12.05
N ALA A 62 21.71 3.78 11.34
CA ALA A 62 21.72 3.37 9.94
C ALA A 62 22.15 4.52 9.02
N LEU A 63 21.76 5.76 9.36
CA LEU A 63 22.16 6.98 8.67
C LEU A 63 23.65 7.33 8.86
N ARG A 64 24.33 6.75 9.86
CA ARG A 64 25.77 6.98 10.11
C ARG A 64 26.70 6.17 9.20
N ILE A 65 26.24 5.02 8.71
CA ILE A 65 27.03 4.18 7.79
C ILE A 65 27.08 4.81 6.40
N ASN A 66 25.97 5.41 5.97
CA ASN A 66 25.92 6.19 4.75
C ASN A 66 26.36 7.61 5.06
N LYS A 67 27.67 7.90 4.95
CA LYS A 67 28.15 9.28 4.94
C LYS A 67 27.31 10.04 3.91
N PRO A 68 26.50 11.04 4.31
CA PRO A 68 25.67 11.76 3.35
C PRO A 68 26.63 12.39 2.36
N LEU A 69 26.46 12.11 1.07
CA LEU A 69 27.25 12.75 0.00
C LEU A 69 27.22 14.29 0.09
N LEU A 70 26.22 14.85 0.80
CA LEU A 70 26.05 16.25 1.15
C LEU A 70 27.05 16.80 2.20
N GLN A 71 27.80 15.94 2.90
CA GLN A 71 28.83 16.31 3.89
C GLN A 71 30.25 15.98 3.42
N ILE A 72 30.43 15.70 2.13
CA ILE A 72 31.76 15.64 1.54
C ILE A 72 32.25 17.10 1.46
N ASP A 73 33.38 17.38 2.11
CA ASP A 73 34.04 18.67 2.00
C ASP A 73 34.56 18.81 0.56
N ASN A 74 34.10 19.84 -0.16
CA ASN A 74 34.54 20.11 -1.54
C ASN A 74 36.05 20.45 -1.62
N LYS A 75 36.73 20.61 -0.48
CA LYS A 75 38.18 20.86 -0.41
C LYS A 75 39.02 19.61 -0.16
N THR A 76 38.39 18.45 0.01
CA THR A 76 39.15 17.19 0.06
C THR A 76 39.67 16.92 -1.36
N LEU A 77 40.95 17.20 -1.61
CA LEU A 77 41.63 16.75 -2.83
C LEU A 77 41.52 15.23 -2.91
N ASP A 78 40.95 14.73 -4.00
CA ASP A 78 40.94 13.30 -4.28
C ASP A 78 42.39 12.86 -4.48
N MET A 79 42.87 11.98 -3.58
CA MET A 79 44.27 11.51 -3.53
C MET A 79 44.69 10.66 -4.76
N PHE A 80 43.87 10.64 -5.81
CA PHE A 80 44.07 9.86 -7.04
C PHE A 80 44.14 10.74 -8.30
N GLU A 81 44.04 12.08 -8.19
CA GLU A 81 44.14 12.98 -9.36
C GLU A 81 45.59 13.19 -9.85
N ASP A 82 46.60 12.92 -9.02
CA ASP A 82 48.01 13.17 -9.36
C ASP A 82 48.67 12.07 -10.22
N GLU A 83 48.02 10.93 -10.46
CA GLU A 83 48.61 9.81 -11.25
C GLU A 83 48.27 9.85 -12.75
N GLN A 84 47.52 10.84 -13.24
CA GLN A 84 47.12 10.91 -14.66
C GLN A 84 47.85 11.98 -15.49
N GLN A 85 48.92 12.59 -14.95
CA GLN A 85 49.79 13.50 -15.69
C GLN A 85 51.27 13.11 -15.56
N SER A 86 51.65 11.97 -16.14
CA SER A 86 53.04 11.67 -16.51
C SER A 86 53.10 10.77 -17.73
#